data_AF-B9DL07-F1
#
_entry.id   AF-B9DL07-F1
#
_cell.length_a   1.000
_cell.length_b   1.000
_cell.length_c   1.000
_cell.angle_alpha   90.00
_cell.angle_beta   90.00
_cell.angle_gamma   90.00
#
_symmetry.space_group_name_H-M   'P 1'
#
loop_
_entity.id
_entity.type
_entity.pdbx_description
1 polymer ?
#
loop_
_entity_poly.entity_id
_entity_poly.type
_entity_poly.pdbx_seq_one_letter_code
_entity_poly.pdbx_strand_id
1 'polypeptide(L)'
;MLHDSKLLPAFIAAYLVAYVIKFIEKKVPEGLDLIVVILVAPALTFGIAGLISPAVMGVLKQIGGAITAVGDNNPYALAVILGLIIPVVGMTPLSSMVLTSLLGLTGVPMAIGALTCTGASFANFMLFRGLKIGNLGKAFAIAIEPLTQIDTIAQYPIQLYGANAIIGVFNAIIVTAIGLVINVTGMATPIAGAVVLFGFNKPVPSIIGIAAVAITSIILGWILAKLINKINFNKLSEKLPGRKTTTQAN
;
A
#
# COMPACT_ATOMS: atom_id res chain seq x y z
N MET A 1 -15.87 -7.98 19.07
CA MET A 1 -14.82 -6.96 18.85
C MET A 1 -13.54 -7.71 18.47
N LEU A 2 -13.35 -8.02 17.17
CA LEU A 2 -12.06 -8.52 16.69
C LEU A 2 -11.10 -7.34 16.78
N HIS A 3 -10.09 -7.43 17.66
CA HIS A 3 -9.05 -6.42 17.75
C HIS A 3 -8.35 -6.32 16.37
N ASP A 4 -8.52 -5.18 15.67
CA ASP A 4 -7.83 -4.85 14.41
C ASP A 4 -6.30 -5.02 14.51
N SER A 5 -5.77 -5.00 15.74
CA SER A 5 -4.39 -5.29 16.13
C SER A 5 -3.87 -6.69 15.75
N LYS A 6 -4.69 -7.59 15.19
CA LYS A 6 -4.26 -8.96 14.87
C LYS A 6 -4.05 -9.23 13.39
N LEU A 7 -4.30 -8.28 12.49
CA LEU A 7 -4.15 -8.51 11.05
C LEU A 7 -2.70 -8.80 10.65
N LEU A 8 -1.73 -8.01 11.12
CA LEU A 8 -0.32 -8.24 10.79
C LEU A 8 0.24 -9.54 11.40
N PRO A 9 0.03 -9.84 12.70
CA PRO A 9 0.35 -11.16 13.25
C PRO A 9 -0.32 -12.31 12.49
N ALA A 10 -1.60 -12.16 12.12
CA ALA A 10 -2.31 -13.18 11.36
C ALA A 10 -1.72 -13.37 9.96
N PHE A 11 -1.31 -12.29 9.28
CA PHE A 11 -0.65 -12.36 7.98
C PHE A 11 0.69 -13.12 8.06
N ILE A 12 1.53 -12.80 9.06
CA ILE A 12 2.81 -13.48 9.28
C ILE A 12 2.58 -14.96 9.62
N ALA A 13 1.63 -15.24 10.51
CA ALA A 13 1.28 -16.61 10.89
C ALA A 13 0.73 -17.42 9.70
N ALA A 14 -0.16 -16.83 8.90
CA ALA A 14 -0.72 -17.48 7.72
C ALA A 14 0.36 -17.79 6.69
N TYR A 15 1.33 -16.89 6.50
CA TYR A 15 2.47 -17.13 5.63
C TYR A 15 3.31 -18.32 6.10
N LEU A 16 3.61 -18.42 7.41
CA LEU A 16 4.33 -19.56 7.99
C LEU A 16 3.53 -20.87 7.85
N VAL A 17 2.23 -20.82 8.16
CA VAL A 17 1.35 -21.99 8.07
C VAL A 17 1.20 -22.49 6.64
N ALA A 18 1.22 -21.60 5.64
CA ALA A 18 1.21 -22.01 4.23
C ALA A 18 2.38 -22.93 3.85
N TYR A 19 3.55 -22.80 4.50
CA TYR A 19 4.66 -23.75 4.33
C TYR A 19 4.42 -25.07 5.06
N VAL A 20 3.88 -25.00 6.29
CA VAL A 20 3.56 -26.19 7.10
C VAL A 20 2.50 -27.05 6.42
N ILE A 21 1.49 -26.43 5.81
CA ILE A 21 0.42 -27.12 5.09
C ILE A 21 0.97 -27.95 3.93
N LYS A 22 1.93 -27.43 3.15
CA LYS A 22 2.60 -28.21 2.08
C LYS A 22 3.29 -29.50 2.58
N PHE A 23 3.65 -29.57 3.86
CA PHE A 23 4.17 -30.80 4.46
C PHE A 23 3.06 -31.76 4.90
N ILE A 24 1.92 -31.22 5.33
CA ILE A 24 0.74 -32.00 5.71
C ILE A 24 0.09 -32.61 4.47
N GLU A 25 -0.07 -31.85 3.39
CA GLU A 25 -0.63 -32.31 2.11
C GLU A 25 0.11 -33.54 1.57
N LYS A 26 1.44 -33.58 1.72
CA LYS A 26 2.27 -34.75 1.30
C LYS A 26 2.01 -36.03 2.11
N LYS A 27 1.38 -35.94 3.28
CA LYS A 27 1.13 -37.08 4.18
C LYS A 27 -0.33 -37.50 4.22
N VAL A 28 -1.23 -36.76 3.57
CA VAL A 28 -2.68 -37.00 3.62
C VAL A 28 -3.15 -37.54 2.26
N PRO A 29 -4.04 -38.56 2.23
CA PRO A 29 -4.56 -39.10 0.97
C PRO A 29 -5.41 -38.09 0.18
N GLU A 30 -5.37 -38.21 -1.15
CA GLU A 30 -6.14 -37.37 -2.08
C GLU A 30 -7.64 -37.40 -1.72
N GLY A 31 -8.25 -36.21 -1.62
CA GLY A 31 -9.65 -36.03 -1.22
C GLY A 31 -9.88 -35.72 0.26
N LEU A 32 -9.07 -36.28 1.17
CA LEU A 32 -9.10 -35.89 2.61
C LEU A 32 -8.30 -34.61 2.86
N ASP A 33 -7.31 -34.36 2.01
CA ASP A 33 -6.38 -33.24 2.12
C ASP A 33 -7.06 -31.87 2.26
N LEU A 34 -8.01 -31.57 1.37
CA LEU A 34 -8.76 -30.31 1.41
C LEU A 34 -9.49 -30.10 2.76
N ILE A 35 -10.12 -31.14 3.29
CA ILE A 35 -10.86 -31.08 4.57
C ILE A 35 -9.89 -30.84 5.72
N VAL A 36 -8.76 -31.56 5.74
CA VAL A 36 -7.72 -31.41 6.75
C VAL A 36 -7.14 -30.00 6.71
N VAL A 37 -6.81 -29.47 5.53
CA VAL A 37 -6.27 -28.12 5.37
C VAL A 37 -7.26 -27.06 5.86
N ILE A 38 -8.55 -27.17 5.53
CA ILE A 38 -9.57 -26.20 5.97
C ILE A 38 -9.77 -26.20 7.49
N LEU A 39 -9.62 -27.33 8.17
CA LEU A 39 -9.76 -27.42 9.63
C LEU A 39 -8.47 -27.03 10.37
N VAL A 40 -7.33 -27.48 9.87
CA VAL A 40 -6.03 -27.38 10.55
C VAL A 40 -5.37 -26.03 10.29
N ALA A 41 -5.44 -25.49 9.07
CA ALA A 41 -4.76 -24.24 8.72
C ALA A 41 -5.27 -23.03 9.52
N PRO A 42 -6.59 -22.79 9.68
CA PRO A 42 -7.09 -21.67 10.49
C PRO A 42 -6.72 -21.82 11.97
N ALA A 43 -6.81 -23.03 12.52
CA ALA A 43 -6.48 -23.31 13.92
C ALA A 43 -4.99 -23.05 14.21
N LEU A 44 -4.08 -23.55 13.37
CA LEU A 44 -2.64 -23.28 13.47
C LEU A 44 -2.32 -21.81 13.28
N THR A 45 -2.93 -21.17 12.29
CA THR A 45 -2.72 -19.74 12.02
C THR A 45 -3.12 -18.91 13.22
N PHE A 46 -4.28 -19.20 13.81
CA PHE A 46 -4.76 -18.50 15.01
C PHE A 46 -3.84 -18.72 16.22
N GLY A 47 -3.40 -19.96 16.44
CA GLY A 47 -2.47 -20.30 17.52
C GLY A 47 -1.13 -19.57 17.39
N ILE A 48 -0.49 -19.64 16.22
CA ILE A 48 0.78 -18.97 15.95
C ILE A 48 0.62 -17.44 16.02
N ALA A 49 -0.45 -16.89 15.43
CA ALA A 49 -0.74 -15.46 15.49
C ALA A 49 -0.87 -14.98 16.94
N GLY A 50 -1.53 -15.76 17.80
CA GLY A 50 -1.65 -15.48 19.22
C GLY A 50 -0.30 -15.41 19.94
N LEU A 51 0.63 -16.31 19.60
CA LEU A 51 1.96 -16.36 20.19
C LEU A 51 2.85 -15.18 19.76
N ILE A 52 2.82 -14.80 18.48
CA ILE A 52 3.68 -13.73 17.96
C ILE A 52 3.07 -12.32 18.13
N SER A 53 1.77 -12.23 18.42
CA SER A 53 1.03 -10.96 18.51
C SER A 53 1.67 -9.94 19.47
N PRO A 54 2.09 -10.29 20.70
CA PRO A 54 2.69 -9.31 21.61
C PRO A 54 3.97 -8.67 21.05
N ALA A 55 4.83 -9.47 20.41
CA ALA A 55 6.07 -8.99 19.84
C ALA A 55 5.81 -8.05 18.65
N VAL A 56 4.97 -8.48 17.70
CA VAL A 56 4.60 -7.69 16.52
C VAL A 56 3.93 -6.37 16.93
N MET A 57 2.98 -6.43 17.87
CA MET A 57 2.27 -5.24 18.35
C MET A 57 3.18 -4.30 19.15
N GLY A 58 4.15 -4.83 19.91
CA GLY A 58 5.14 -4.02 20.62
C GLY A 58 5.97 -3.17 19.66
N VAL A 59 6.53 -3.78 18.62
CA VAL A 59 7.29 -3.07 17.56
C VAL A 59 6.41 -2.03 16.89
N LEU A 60 5.16 -2.38 16.59
CA LEU A 60 4.25 -1.51 15.85
C LEU A 60 3.82 -0.29 16.67
N LYS A 61 3.60 -0.47 17.97
CA LYS A 61 3.35 0.62 18.90
C LYS A 61 4.56 1.54 19.04
N GLN A 62 5.78 0.99 19.01
CA GLN A 62 7.00 1.79 19.02
C GLN A 62 7.16 2.62 17.74
N ILE A 63 6.86 2.04 16.58
CA ILE A 63 6.85 2.75 15.29
C ILE A 63 5.77 3.84 15.31
N GLY A 64 4.54 3.51 15.71
CA GLY A 64 3.44 4.46 15.81
C GLY A 64 3.77 5.62 16.74
N GLY A 65 4.32 5.33 17.93
CA GLY A 65 4.76 6.33 18.89
C GLY A 65 5.87 7.24 18.35
N ALA A 66 6.82 6.68 17.61
CA ALA A 66 7.87 7.48 16.96
C ALA A 66 7.30 8.41 15.88
N ILE A 67 6.33 7.92 15.08
CA ILE A 67 5.65 8.72 14.05
C ILE A 67 4.85 9.85 14.71
N THR A 68 4.07 9.57 15.75
CA THR A 68 3.29 10.60 16.46
C THR A 68 4.19 11.65 17.10
N ALA A 69 5.33 11.23 17.68
CA ALA A 69 6.30 12.17 18.26
C ALA A 69 6.90 13.13 17.22
N VAL A 70 7.06 12.71 15.96
CA VAL A 70 7.46 13.62 14.87
C VAL A 70 6.32 14.59 14.54
N GLY A 71 5.08 14.11 14.53
CA GLY A 71 3.89 14.91 14.27
C GLY A 71 3.67 16.05 15.26
N ASP A 72 3.90 15.80 16.55
CA ASP A 72 3.76 16.82 17.60
C ASP A 72 4.76 17.97 17.46
N ASN A 73 5.94 17.69 16.90
CA ASN A 73 7.00 18.68 16.72
C ASN A 73 6.94 19.40 15.37
N ASN A 74 6.58 18.69 14.29
CA ASN A 74 6.54 19.25 12.95
C ASN A 74 5.50 18.52 12.06
N PRO A 75 4.33 19.13 11.82
CA PRO A 75 3.28 18.57 10.97
C PRO A 75 3.74 18.26 9.54
N TYR A 76 4.67 19.04 8.98
CA TYR A 76 5.20 18.80 7.64
C TYR A 76 6.21 17.66 7.61
N ALA A 77 7.01 17.47 8.66
CA ALA A 77 7.89 16.30 8.76
C ALA A 77 7.07 15.01 8.82
N LEU A 78 5.97 15.01 9.57
CA LEU A 78 5.01 13.91 9.58
C LEU A 78 4.40 13.68 8.20
N ALA A 79 4.05 14.76 7.49
CA ALA A 79 3.54 14.68 6.12
C ALA A 79 4.52 13.99 5.17
N VAL A 80 5.81 14.32 5.24
CA VAL A 80 6.84 13.65 4.43
C VAL A 80 6.91 12.17 4.76
N ILE A 81 6.96 11.79 6.04
CA ILE A 81 7.08 10.38 6.46
C ILE A 81 5.87 9.57 6.00
N LEU A 82 4.66 10.06 6.29
CA LEU A 82 3.42 9.36 5.93
C LEU A 82 3.22 9.32 4.41
N GLY A 83 3.55 10.41 3.72
CA GLY A 83 3.50 10.50 2.27
C GLY A 83 4.46 9.54 1.57
N LEU A 84 5.61 9.22 2.17
CA LEU A 84 6.53 8.22 1.62
C LEU A 84 6.00 6.79 1.78
N ILE A 85 5.46 6.47 2.96
CA ILE A 85 5.20 5.07 3.34
C ILE A 85 3.81 4.60 2.90
N ILE A 86 2.77 5.39 3.17
CA ILE A 86 1.37 4.95 3.01
C ILE A 86 1.03 4.58 1.56
N PRO A 87 1.28 5.43 0.53
CA PRO A 87 0.91 5.09 -0.84
C PRO A 87 1.69 3.91 -1.39
N VAL A 88 2.93 3.69 -0.92
CA VAL A 88 3.73 2.51 -1.28
C VAL A 88 3.10 1.24 -0.71
N VAL A 89 2.79 1.24 0.58
CA VAL A 89 2.18 0.08 1.25
C VAL A 89 0.78 -0.22 0.71
N GLY A 90 0.05 0.79 0.25
CA GLY A 90 -1.25 0.63 -0.43
C GLY A 90 -1.20 -0.20 -1.72
N MET A 91 -0.02 -0.40 -2.32
CA MET A 91 0.18 -1.27 -3.48
C MET A 91 0.76 -2.64 -3.12
N THR A 92 0.96 -2.93 -1.83
CA THR A 92 1.50 -4.20 -1.33
C THR A 92 0.41 -5.06 -0.71
N PRO A 93 0.63 -6.38 -0.57
CA PRO A 93 -0.33 -7.29 0.07
C PRO A 93 -0.73 -6.92 1.51
N LEU A 94 0.08 -6.11 2.21
CA LEU A 94 -0.18 -5.65 3.57
C LEU A 94 -1.35 -4.66 3.65
N SER A 95 -1.64 -3.94 2.57
CA SER A 95 -2.62 -2.83 2.46
C SER A 95 -2.36 -1.63 3.38
N SER A 96 -2.60 -0.43 2.83
CA SER A 96 -2.51 0.85 3.55
C SER A 96 -3.58 1.01 4.64
N MET A 97 -4.74 0.37 4.47
CA MET A 97 -5.80 0.36 5.49
C MET A 97 -5.31 -0.29 6.78
N VAL A 98 -4.70 -1.46 6.65
CA VAL A 98 -4.18 -2.23 7.79
C VAL A 98 -3.06 -1.45 8.47
N LEU A 99 -2.11 -0.91 7.69
CA LEU A 99 -1.02 -0.10 8.25
C LEU A 99 -1.54 1.11 9.05
N THR A 100 -2.45 1.89 8.47
CA THR A 100 -2.96 3.11 9.13
C THR A 100 -3.82 2.81 10.35
N SER A 101 -4.55 1.69 10.36
CA SER A 101 -5.26 1.19 11.54
C SER A 101 -4.30 0.78 12.65
N LEU A 102 -3.26 0.03 12.29
CA LEU A 102 -2.27 -0.45 13.24
C LEU A 102 -1.39 0.66 13.84
N LEU A 103 -1.11 1.71 13.07
CA LEU A 103 -0.43 2.92 13.55
C LEU A 103 -1.37 3.84 14.35
N GLY A 104 -2.67 3.56 14.40
CA GLY A 104 -3.66 4.36 15.13
C GLY A 104 -3.82 5.77 14.58
N LEU A 105 -3.65 5.97 13.28
CA LEU A 105 -3.69 7.30 12.67
C LEU A 105 -5.12 7.87 12.68
N THR A 106 -5.29 9.05 13.24
CA THR A 106 -6.54 9.85 13.21
C THR A 106 -6.21 11.32 12.94
N GLY A 107 -7.22 12.13 12.59
CA GLY A 107 -7.05 13.55 12.32
C GLY A 107 -6.31 13.81 11.00
N VAL A 108 -5.36 14.75 11.02
CA VAL A 108 -4.52 15.12 9.86
C VAL A 108 -3.68 13.93 9.35
N PRO A 109 -2.98 13.14 10.20
CA PRO A 109 -2.27 11.92 9.78
C PRO A 109 -3.10 10.98 8.91
N MET A 110 -4.37 10.79 9.27
CA MET A 110 -5.25 9.90 8.54
C MET A 110 -5.76 10.53 7.24
N ALA A 111 -6.04 11.83 7.23
CA ALA A 111 -6.37 12.54 5.99
C ALA A 111 -5.21 12.46 4.98
N ILE A 112 -3.96 12.60 5.44
CA ILE A 112 -2.77 12.38 4.61
C ILE A 112 -2.79 10.96 4.03
N GLY A 113 -3.02 9.94 4.86
CA GLY A 113 -3.08 8.55 4.40
C GLY A 113 -4.17 8.31 3.34
N ALA A 114 -5.38 8.81 3.58
CA ALA A 114 -6.48 8.73 2.63
C ALA A 114 -6.15 9.39 1.28
N LEU A 115 -5.66 10.63 1.32
CA LEU A 115 -5.53 11.43 0.11
C LEU A 115 -4.27 11.10 -0.67
N THR A 116 -3.21 10.65 -0.01
CA THR A 116 -2.02 10.12 -0.70
C THR A 116 -2.35 8.80 -1.41
N CYS A 117 -3.21 7.93 -0.85
CA CYS A 117 -3.74 6.76 -1.54
C CYS A 117 -4.64 7.13 -2.72
N THR A 118 -5.52 8.13 -2.56
CA THR A 118 -6.30 8.66 -3.69
C THR A 118 -5.40 9.27 -4.78
N GLY A 119 -4.38 10.02 -4.40
CA GLY A 119 -3.39 10.55 -5.35
C GLY A 119 -2.63 9.44 -6.08
N ALA A 120 -2.28 8.37 -5.36
CA ALA A 120 -1.61 7.20 -5.93
C ALA A 120 -2.45 6.55 -7.05
N SER A 121 -3.78 6.56 -6.97
CA SER A 121 -4.66 6.10 -8.06
C SER A 121 -4.42 6.86 -9.37
N PHE A 122 -4.41 8.19 -9.31
CA PHE A 122 -4.19 9.04 -10.48
C PHE A 122 -2.75 8.95 -10.97
N ALA A 123 -1.79 8.88 -10.05
CA ALA A 123 -0.39 8.68 -10.38
C ALA A 123 -0.16 7.33 -11.10
N ASN A 124 -0.72 6.24 -10.56
CA ASN A 124 -0.61 4.90 -11.13
C ASN A 124 -1.21 4.81 -12.53
N PHE A 125 -2.36 5.45 -12.74
CA PHE A 125 -2.94 5.55 -14.08
C PHE A 125 -1.95 6.20 -15.07
N MET A 126 -1.37 7.35 -14.71
CA MET A 126 -0.39 8.05 -15.55
C MET A 126 0.91 7.26 -15.74
N LEU A 127 1.41 6.61 -14.69
CA LEU A 127 2.62 5.77 -14.75
C LEU A 127 2.41 4.58 -15.67
N PHE A 128 1.28 3.86 -15.57
CA PHE A 128 0.99 2.72 -16.44
C PHE A 128 0.86 3.14 -17.91
N ARG A 129 0.19 4.26 -18.19
CA ARG A 129 0.10 4.78 -19.56
C ARG A 129 1.43 5.28 -20.08
N GLY A 130 2.19 6.00 -19.27
CA GLY A 130 3.46 6.60 -19.66
C GLY A 130 4.56 5.57 -19.86
N LEU A 131 4.63 4.54 -19.01
CA LEU A 131 5.60 3.44 -19.10
C LEU A 131 5.15 2.30 -20.03
N LYS A 132 3.93 2.40 -20.60
CA LYS A 132 3.32 1.37 -21.45
C LYS A 132 3.24 0.00 -20.76
N ILE A 133 2.95 0.00 -19.46
CA ILE A 133 2.79 -1.22 -18.66
C ILE A 133 1.36 -1.72 -18.87
N GLY A 134 1.19 -2.78 -19.66
CA GLY A 134 -0.12 -3.35 -19.96
C GLY A 134 -0.99 -2.49 -20.89
N ASN A 135 -2.28 -2.80 -20.93
CA ASN A 135 -3.27 -2.09 -21.74
C ASN A 135 -3.99 -0.99 -20.92
N LEU A 136 -4.83 -0.20 -21.59
CA LEU A 136 -5.62 0.85 -20.93
C LEU A 136 -6.52 0.29 -19.81
N GLY A 137 -7.10 -0.90 -20.00
CA GLY A 137 -7.92 -1.56 -18.98
C GLY A 137 -7.14 -1.82 -17.69
N LYS A 138 -5.90 -2.32 -17.79
CA LYS A 138 -5.01 -2.53 -16.63
C LYS A 138 -4.66 -1.21 -15.95
N ALA A 139 -4.41 -0.15 -16.72
CA ALA A 139 -4.15 1.18 -16.17
C ALA A 139 -5.35 1.72 -15.37
N PHE A 140 -6.59 1.47 -15.82
CA PHE A 140 -7.79 1.80 -15.05
C PHE A 140 -7.98 0.89 -13.84
N ALA A 141 -7.76 -0.42 -13.98
CA ALA A 141 -7.91 -1.37 -12.90
C ALA A 141 -7.00 -1.02 -11.71
N ILE A 142 -5.72 -0.72 -11.97
CA ILE A 142 -4.79 -0.31 -10.92
C ILE A 142 -5.14 1.06 -10.29
N ALA A 143 -5.73 1.96 -11.07
CA ALA A 143 -6.16 3.26 -10.54
C ALA A 143 -7.30 3.09 -9.53
N ILE A 144 -8.26 2.21 -9.83
CA ILE A 144 -9.40 1.94 -8.95
C ILE A 144 -8.96 1.13 -7.73
N GLU A 145 -8.29 0.01 -7.97
CA GLU A 145 -7.90 -0.95 -6.95
C GLU A 145 -6.52 -1.54 -7.30
N PRO A 146 -5.42 -0.96 -6.77
CA PRO A 146 -4.07 -1.40 -7.07
C PRO A 146 -3.84 -2.88 -6.74
N LEU A 147 -4.54 -3.37 -5.71
CA LEU A 147 -4.43 -4.74 -5.23
C LEU A 147 -4.84 -5.79 -6.29
N THR A 148 -5.66 -5.41 -7.27
CA THR A 148 -6.07 -6.31 -8.38
C THR A 148 -4.95 -6.61 -9.37
N GLN A 149 -3.85 -5.84 -9.36
CA GLN A 149 -2.74 -5.96 -10.30
C GLN A 149 -1.39 -6.08 -9.58
N ILE A 150 -1.35 -6.58 -8.33
CA ILE A 150 -0.11 -6.73 -7.54
C ILE A 150 0.99 -7.43 -8.33
N ASP A 151 0.67 -8.50 -9.07
CA ASP A 151 1.65 -9.26 -9.84
C ASP A 151 2.35 -8.40 -10.91
N THR A 152 1.63 -7.44 -11.48
CA THR A 152 2.20 -6.49 -12.45
C THR A 152 3.01 -5.41 -11.74
N ILE A 153 2.52 -4.91 -10.61
CA ILE A 153 3.21 -3.89 -9.81
C ILE A 153 4.55 -4.41 -9.31
N ALA A 154 4.59 -5.65 -8.83
CA ALA A 154 5.77 -6.30 -8.29
C ALA A 154 6.89 -6.51 -9.34
N GLN A 155 6.56 -6.48 -10.64
CA GLN A 155 7.55 -6.54 -11.71
C GLN A 155 8.30 -5.21 -11.94
N TYR A 156 7.71 -4.09 -11.49
CA TYR A 156 8.25 -2.73 -11.65
C TYR A 156 8.33 -1.97 -10.32
N PRO A 157 8.99 -2.53 -9.28
CA PRO A 157 8.92 -2.00 -7.93
C PRO A 157 9.58 -0.62 -7.82
N ILE A 158 10.73 -0.40 -8.46
CA ILE A 158 11.45 0.88 -8.39
C ILE A 158 10.64 1.99 -9.06
N GLN A 159 10.06 1.69 -10.23
CA GLN A 159 9.32 2.66 -11.02
C GLN A 159 8.01 3.04 -10.34
N LEU A 160 7.28 2.07 -9.78
CA LEU A 160 5.96 2.30 -9.22
C LEU A 160 6.02 2.70 -7.75
N TYR A 161 6.75 1.99 -6.89
CA TYR A 161 6.87 2.36 -5.48
C TYR A 161 7.65 3.65 -5.30
N GLY A 162 8.77 3.81 -6.03
CA GLY A 162 9.58 5.03 -5.97
C GLY A 162 8.81 6.26 -6.44
N ALA A 163 8.09 6.17 -7.55
CA ALA A 163 7.29 7.30 -8.04
C ALA A 163 6.15 7.66 -7.08
N ASN A 164 5.42 6.67 -6.55
CA ASN A 164 4.33 6.94 -5.61
C ASN A 164 4.82 7.48 -4.26
N ALA A 165 6.01 7.07 -3.79
CA ALA A 165 6.60 7.66 -2.59
C ALA A 165 6.87 9.16 -2.79
N ILE A 166 7.48 9.52 -3.93
CA ILE A 166 7.78 10.93 -4.24
C ILE A 166 6.49 11.74 -4.37
N ILE A 167 5.52 11.26 -5.18
CA ILE A 167 4.24 11.94 -5.38
C ILE A 167 3.47 12.05 -4.05
N GLY A 168 3.53 11.00 -3.23
CA GLY A 168 2.91 10.94 -1.91
C GLY A 168 3.40 12.04 -0.97
N VAL A 169 4.69 12.40 -1.01
CA VAL A 169 5.22 13.52 -0.22
C VAL A 169 4.57 14.85 -0.61
N PHE A 170 4.48 15.14 -1.92
CA PHE A 170 3.84 16.38 -2.39
C PHE A 170 2.35 16.43 -1.99
N ASN A 171 1.64 15.32 -2.18
CA ASN A 171 0.23 15.22 -1.80
C ASN A 171 0.04 15.37 -0.29
N ALA A 172 0.90 14.77 0.53
CA ALA A 172 0.84 14.88 1.97
C ALA A 172 1.03 16.33 2.46
N ILE A 173 1.96 17.07 1.85
CA ILE A 173 2.18 18.49 2.16
C ILE A 173 0.94 19.31 1.80
N ILE A 174 0.31 19.07 0.65
CA ILE A 174 -0.94 19.73 0.23
C ILE A 174 -2.05 19.49 1.26
N VAL A 175 -2.27 18.23 1.64
CA VAL A 175 -3.32 17.84 2.60
C VAL A 175 -3.09 18.48 3.96
N THR A 176 -1.83 18.52 4.40
CA THR A 176 -1.42 19.17 5.66
C THR A 176 -1.63 20.67 5.62
N ALA A 177 -1.29 21.33 4.51
CA ALA A 177 -1.47 22.77 4.34
C ALA A 177 -2.94 23.20 4.31
N ILE A 178 -3.83 22.36 3.78
CA ILE A 178 -5.29 22.60 3.79
C ILE A 178 -5.89 22.30 5.17
N GLY A 179 -5.24 21.42 5.96
CA GLY A 179 -5.69 21.07 7.30
C GLY A 179 -6.88 20.10 7.33
N LEU A 180 -6.96 19.20 6.34
CA LEU A 180 -8.02 18.19 6.28
C LEU A 180 -7.85 17.14 7.39
N VAL A 181 -8.97 16.64 7.91
CA VAL A 181 -8.97 15.66 9.01
C VAL A 181 -9.85 14.45 8.73
N ILE A 182 -9.45 13.27 9.22
CA ILE A 182 -10.30 12.07 9.25
C ILE A 182 -10.17 11.45 10.63
N ASN A 183 -11.24 11.47 11.43
CA ASN A 183 -11.20 11.05 12.85
C ASN A 183 -11.54 9.57 13.06
N VAL A 184 -11.26 8.74 12.05
CA VAL A 184 -11.44 7.29 12.09
C VAL A 184 -10.24 6.63 11.44
N THR A 185 -9.72 5.57 12.05
CA THR A 185 -8.54 4.85 11.56
C THR A 185 -8.85 4.00 10.33
N GLY A 186 -7.82 3.62 9.56
CA GLY A 186 -7.96 2.60 8.51
C GLY A 186 -8.61 3.10 7.21
N MET A 187 -8.69 4.41 6.98
CA MET A 187 -9.37 4.97 5.79
C MET A 187 -8.43 5.30 4.63
N ALA A 188 -7.24 4.71 4.60
CA ALA A 188 -6.25 4.91 3.55
C ALA A 188 -6.56 4.05 2.33
N THR A 189 -7.54 4.47 1.52
CA THR A 189 -8.00 3.74 0.34
C THR A 189 -8.09 4.64 -0.90
N PRO A 190 -7.83 4.11 -2.11
CA PRO A 190 -7.91 4.80 -3.40
C PRO A 190 -9.12 5.73 -3.58
N ILE A 191 -10.33 5.18 -3.60
CA ILE A 191 -11.56 5.94 -3.90
C ILE A 191 -12.30 6.31 -2.62
N ALA A 192 -12.42 5.38 -1.68
CA ALA A 192 -13.19 5.61 -0.46
C ALA A 192 -12.54 6.67 0.45
N GLY A 193 -11.20 6.77 0.46
CA GLY A 193 -10.47 7.76 1.26
C GLY A 193 -10.88 9.20 0.95
N ALA A 194 -11.11 9.53 -0.32
CA ALA A 194 -11.60 10.84 -0.74
C ALA A 194 -13.04 11.10 -0.27
N VAL A 195 -13.91 10.10 -0.34
CA VAL A 195 -15.33 10.22 0.05
C VAL A 195 -15.46 10.47 1.55
N VAL A 196 -14.61 9.83 2.35
CA VAL A 196 -14.64 9.91 3.82
C VAL A 196 -14.34 11.32 4.33
N LEU A 197 -13.61 12.15 3.57
CA LEU A 197 -13.36 13.54 3.94
C LEU A 197 -14.64 14.33 4.19
N PHE A 198 -15.68 14.10 3.38
CA PHE A 198 -16.96 14.81 3.50
C PHE A 198 -17.69 14.51 4.80
N GLY A 199 -17.35 13.40 5.48
CA GLY A 199 -17.89 13.09 6.80
C GLY A 199 -17.26 13.88 7.95
N PHE A 200 -16.07 14.46 7.74
CA PHE A 200 -15.28 15.09 8.81
C PHE A 200 -14.87 16.53 8.51
N ASN A 201 -15.10 17.02 7.28
CA ASN A 201 -14.68 18.34 6.83
C ASN A 201 -15.81 19.04 6.08
N LYS A 202 -15.70 20.37 5.94
CA LYS A 202 -16.62 21.13 5.08
C LYS A 202 -16.46 20.68 3.61
N PRO A 203 -17.53 20.74 2.79
CA PRO A 203 -17.46 20.30 1.40
C PRO A 203 -16.42 21.03 0.56
N VAL A 204 -16.30 22.36 0.72
CA VAL A 204 -15.42 23.19 -0.12
C VAL A 204 -13.93 22.85 0.08
N PRO A 205 -13.36 22.85 1.30
CA PRO A 205 -11.98 22.41 1.52
C PRO A 205 -11.71 20.97 1.05
N SER A 206 -12.70 20.07 1.22
CA SER A 206 -12.58 18.67 0.80
C SER A 206 -12.43 18.56 -0.72
N ILE A 207 -13.27 19.27 -1.48
CA ILE A 207 -13.21 19.31 -2.94
C ILE A 207 -11.88 19.89 -3.40
N ILE A 208 -11.45 21.01 -2.80
CA ILE A 208 -10.17 21.65 -3.14
C ILE A 208 -9.00 20.70 -2.89
N GLY A 209 -8.97 20.02 -1.74
CA GLY A 209 -7.91 19.07 -1.42
C GLY A 209 -7.87 17.87 -2.35
N ILE A 210 -9.03 17.27 -2.65
CA ILE A 210 -9.13 16.16 -3.62
C ILE A 210 -8.65 16.61 -5.00
N ALA A 211 -9.11 17.77 -5.47
CA ALA A 211 -8.72 18.30 -6.78
C ALA A 211 -7.22 18.62 -6.85
N ALA A 212 -6.66 19.26 -5.83
CA ALA A 212 -5.24 19.60 -5.77
C ALA A 212 -4.36 18.34 -5.78
N VAL A 213 -4.72 17.33 -4.99
CA VAL A 213 -4.03 16.03 -4.96
C VAL A 213 -4.15 15.31 -6.30
N ALA A 214 -5.33 15.28 -6.91
CA ALA A 214 -5.53 14.64 -8.21
C ALA A 214 -4.69 15.31 -9.31
N ILE A 215 -4.74 16.65 -9.41
CA ILE A 215 -3.98 17.43 -10.39
C ILE A 215 -2.47 17.22 -10.19
N THR A 216 -2.00 17.32 -8.95
CA THR A 216 -0.59 17.12 -8.60
C THR A 216 -0.13 15.71 -8.98
N SER A 217 -0.94 14.70 -8.69
CA SER A 217 -0.62 13.30 -9.00
C SER A 217 -0.61 13.01 -10.50
N ILE A 218 -1.51 13.63 -11.27
CA ILE A 218 -1.52 13.49 -12.74
C ILE A 218 -0.26 14.13 -13.33
N ILE A 219 0.07 15.36 -12.94
CA ILE A 219 1.22 16.10 -13.47
C ILE A 219 2.52 15.37 -13.08
N LEU A 220 2.72 15.07 -11.80
CA LEU A 220 3.93 14.41 -11.33
C LEU A 220 4.04 12.97 -11.85
N GLY A 221 2.93 12.23 -11.94
CA GLY A 221 2.90 10.89 -12.54
C GLY A 221 3.32 10.90 -14.00
N TRP A 222 2.88 11.89 -14.77
CA TRP A 222 3.31 12.08 -16.16
C TRP A 222 4.78 12.48 -16.29
N ILE A 223 5.26 13.43 -15.47
CA ILE A 223 6.67 13.86 -15.43
C ILE A 223 7.57 12.68 -15.08
N LEU A 224 7.25 11.94 -14.02
CA LEU A 224 8.03 10.80 -13.58
C LEU A 224 8.01 9.65 -14.59
N ALA A 225 6.87 9.36 -15.23
CA ALA A 225 6.82 8.36 -16.29
C ALA A 225 7.76 8.73 -17.46
N LYS A 226 7.79 10.00 -17.88
CA LYS A 226 8.73 10.48 -18.90
C LYS A 226 10.18 10.39 -18.45
N LEU A 227 10.47 10.79 -17.21
CA LEU A 227 11.82 10.73 -16.65
C LEU A 227 12.33 9.29 -16.57
N ILE A 228 11.50 8.38 -16.06
CA ILE A 228 11.80 6.94 -15.96
C ILE A 228 12.03 6.33 -17.34
N ASN A 229 11.23 6.68 -18.36
CA ASN A 229 11.47 6.20 -19.73
C ASN A 229 12.80 6.70 -20.31
N LYS A 230 13.26 7.90 -19.92
CA LYS A 230 14.53 8.48 -20.37
C LYS A 230 15.72 7.84 -19.64
N ILE A 231 15.54 7.50 -18.36
CA ILE A 231 16.49 6.72 -17.57
C ILE A 231 16.30 5.26 -17.97
N ASN A 232 16.88 4.86 -19.09
CA ASN A 232 16.71 3.53 -19.68
C ASN A 232 17.20 2.42 -18.72
N PHE A 233 16.32 1.94 -17.82
CA PHE A 233 16.62 0.96 -16.77
C PHE A 233 17.08 -0.39 -17.33
N ASN A 234 16.93 -0.62 -18.65
CA ASN A 234 17.53 -1.76 -19.35
C ASN A 234 19.05 -1.84 -19.15
N LYS A 235 19.77 -0.70 -19.08
CA LYS A 235 21.22 -0.68 -18.78
C LYS A 235 21.56 -1.03 -17.32
N LEU A 236 20.59 -0.92 -16.41
CA LEU A 236 20.77 -1.27 -15.00
C LEU A 236 20.45 -2.75 -14.76
N SER A 237 19.45 -3.29 -15.46
CA SER A 237 19.12 -4.73 -15.46
C SER A 237 20.20 -5.59 -16.13
N GLU A 238 20.95 -5.04 -17.08
CA GLU A 238 22.07 -5.74 -17.74
C GLU A 238 23.29 -5.92 -16.81
N LYS A 239 23.39 -5.10 -15.75
CA LYS A 239 24.42 -5.21 -14.71
C LYS A 239 24.00 -6.07 -13.51
N LEU A 240 22.79 -6.65 -13.52
CA LEU A 240 22.33 -7.58 -12.49
C LEU A 240 22.61 -9.02 -12.93
N PRO A 241 23.48 -9.76 -12.22
CA PRO A 241 23.79 -11.13 -12.59
C PRO A 241 22.55 -12.01 -12.35
N GLY A 242 21.88 -12.43 -13.42
CA GLY A 242 20.82 -13.45 -13.32
C GLY A 242 19.77 -13.50 -14.43
N ARG A 243 19.58 -12.46 -15.25
CA ARG A 243 18.51 -12.47 -16.27
C ARG A 243 19.02 -13.01 -17.62
N LYS A 244 19.23 -14.33 -17.70
CA LYS A 244 19.30 -15.00 -19.02
C LYS A 244 17.89 -14.96 -19.62
N THR A 245 17.71 -14.13 -20.62
CA THR A 245 16.54 -14.11 -21.50
C THR A 245 16.42 -15.44 -22.22
N THR A 246 15.41 -16.23 -21.87
CA THR A 246 14.94 -17.35 -22.69
C THR A 246 14.14 -16.76 -23.84
N THR A 247 14.81 -16.52 -24.96
CA THR A 247 14.16 -16.24 -26.24
C THR A 247 13.43 -17.51 -26.67
N GLN A 248 12.10 -17.50 -26.64
CA GLN A 248 11.31 -18.55 -27.30
C GLN A 248 11.45 -18.38 -28.81
N ALA A 249 12.08 -19.36 -29.44
CA ALA A 249 11.91 -19.64 -30.85
C ALA A 249 10.61 -20.43 -31.02
N ASN A 250 9.70 -19.93 -31.84
CA ASN A 250 8.95 -20.61 -32.90
C ASN A 250 7.94 -19.64 -33.51
#